data_AF-A0A0Q7Z7H7-F1
#
_entry.id   AF-A0A0Q7Z7H7-F1
#
_cell.length_a   1.000
_cell.length_b   1.000
_cell.length_c   1.000
_cell.angle_alpha   90.00
_cell.angle_beta   90.00
_cell.angle_gamma   90.00
#
_symmetry.space_group_name_H-M   'P 1'
#
loop_
_entity.id
_entity.type
_entity.pdbx_description
1 polymer ?
#
loop_
_entity_poly.entity_id
_entity_poly.type
_entity_poly.pdbx_seq_one_letter_code
_entity_poly.pdbx_strand_id
1 'polypeptide(L)'
;MNGTKTDYSTETNPGGALVKFTSGDSCTTPCKLEFKRKNDQRADITLPGYKPTYVLIQSKLGGSAFGNILLGGIVGGVVDGSNGASNRLYPRPLIVKLAPEGSNEEAVLLDKDGKVVMTVAEHNASVRVDVAKTIGPKLAGLEE
;
A
#
# COMPACT_ATOMS: atom_id res chain seq x y z
N MET A 1 -20.44 9.24 11.98
CA MET A 1 -19.88 7.89 12.26
C MET A 1 -18.36 7.99 12.22
N ASN A 2 -17.70 8.16 13.37
CA ASN A 2 -16.26 8.38 13.49
C ASN A 2 -15.52 7.08 13.85
N GLY A 3 -15.46 6.13 12.91
CA GLY A 3 -14.67 4.91 13.08
C GLY A 3 -13.20 5.17 12.79
N THR A 4 -12.30 4.74 13.68
CA THR A 4 -10.83 4.81 13.45
C THR A 4 -10.31 3.68 12.58
N LYS A 5 -11.18 2.73 12.24
CA LYS A 5 -10.89 1.59 11.39
C LYS A 5 -11.58 1.69 10.03
N THR A 6 -11.08 0.94 9.06
CA THR A 6 -11.60 0.88 7.71
C THR A 6 -11.46 -0.53 7.17
N ASP A 7 -12.47 -0.94 6.43
CA ASP A 7 -12.36 -2.06 5.50
C ASP A 7 -11.24 -1.81 4.50
N TYR A 8 -10.48 -2.87 4.23
CA TYR A 8 -9.36 -2.87 3.30
C TYR A 8 -9.42 -4.13 2.43
N SER A 9 -9.90 -3.96 1.21
CA SER A 9 -9.94 -5.03 0.20
C SER A 9 -8.58 -5.16 -0.47
N THR A 10 -8.11 -6.41 -0.60
CA THR A 10 -6.85 -6.76 -1.27
C THR A 10 -7.11 -7.84 -2.32
N GLU A 11 -6.65 -7.59 -3.53
CA GLU A 11 -6.83 -8.43 -4.70
C GLU A 11 -5.51 -8.55 -5.46
N THR A 12 -5.25 -9.71 -6.06
CA THR A 12 -4.13 -9.89 -6.98
C THR A 12 -4.59 -10.50 -8.30
N ASN A 13 -3.82 -10.26 -9.35
CA ASN A 13 -3.94 -10.94 -10.64
C ASN A 13 -2.62 -11.66 -10.97
N PRO A 14 -2.59 -13.00 -11.01
CA PRO A 14 -3.70 -13.90 -10.66
C PRO A 14 -4.03 -13.86 -9.16
N GLY A 15 -5.22 -14.35 -8.79
CA GLY A 15 -5.63 -14.53 -7.39
C GLY A 15 -4.89 -15.68 -6.70
N GLY A 16 -5.13 -15.85 -5.40
CA GLY A 16 -4.53 -16.92 -4.60
C GLY A 16 -3.17 -16.57 -3.99
N ALA A 17 -2.73 -15.33 -4.10
CA ALA A 17 -1.49 -14.87 -3.47
C ALA A 17 -1.66 -14.76 -1.95
N LEU A 18 -0.64 -15.20 -1.22
CA LEU A 18 -0.52 -14.97 0.22
C LEU A 18 -0.06 -13.52 0.44
N VAL A 19 -0.78 -12.80 1.30
CA VAL A 19 -0.45 -11.44 1.72
C VAL A 19 -0.21 -11.40 3.21
N LYS A 20 0.93 -10.87 3.65
CA LYS A 20 1.27 -10.63 5.06
C LYS A 20 1.39 -9.13 5.30
N PHE A 21 0.70 -8.64 6.32
CA PHE A 21 0.72 -7.23 6.69
C PHE A 21 1.63 -7.02 7.90
N THR A 22 2.27 -5.85 7.99
CA THR A 22 3.08 -5.48 9.16
C THR A 22 2.27 -5.30 10.45
N SER A 23 0.92 -5.31 10.39
CA SER A 23 0.07 -5.42 11.57
C SER A 23 0.07 -6.80 12.22
N GLY A 24 0.60 -7.82 11.54
CA GLY A 24 0.50 -9.23 11.94
C GLY A 24 -0.67 -9.98 11.28
N ASP A 25 -1.57 -9.28 10.60
CA ASP A 25 -2.64 -9.90 9.83
C ASP A 25 -2.10 -10.55 8.55
N SER A 26 -2.78 -11.59 8.07
CA SER A 26 -2.48 -12.21 6.77
C SER A 26 -3.74 -12.78 6.13
N CYS A 27 -3.72 -12.91 4.80
CA CYS A 27 -4.82 -13.49 4.05
C CYS A 27 -4.36 -14.07 2.71
N THR A 28 -5.23 -14.87 2.07
CA THR A 28 -5.09 -15.28 0.67
C THR A 28 -6.05 -14.48 -0.18
N THR A 29 -5.59 -13.94 -1.31
CA THR A 29 -6.37 -13.04 -2.17
C THR A 29 -7.38 -13.79 -3.07
N PRO A 30 -8.55 -13.20 -3.35
CA PRO A 30 -9.04 -11.90 -2.86
C PRO A 30 -9.50 -11.98 -1.39
N CYS A 31 -9.23 -10.93 -0.61
CA CYS A 31 -9.59 -10.89 0.81
C CYS A 31 -10.00 -9.48 1.25
N LYS A 32 -10.67 -9.40 2.41
CA LYS A 32 -11.07 -8.15 3.04
C LYS A 32 -10.75 -8.21 4.53
N LEU A 33 -9.97 -7.24 5.01
CA LEU A 33 -9.57 -7.10 6.42
C LEU A 33 -9.97 -5.72 6.95
N GLU A 34 -9.84 -5.52 8.26
CA GLU A 34 -10.14 -4.24 8.91
C GLU A 34 -8.88 -3.64 9.55
N PHE A 35 -8.44 -2.46 9.07
CA PHE A 35 -7.23 -1.80 9.54
C PHE A 35 -7.50 -0.46 10.20
N LYS A 36 -6.62 -0.05 11.13
CA LYS A 36 -6.62 1.31 11.69
C LYS A 36 -6.20 2.31 10.61
N ARG A 37 -7.05 3.30 10.33
CA ARG A 37 -6.87 4.31 9.27
C ARG A 37 -5.58 5.12 9.38
N LYS A 38 -5.07 5.28 10.60
CA LYS A 38 -3.91 6.12 10.91
C LYS A 38 -2.57 5.38 10.77
N ASN A 39 -2.58 4.07 10.58
CA ASN A 39 -1.37 3.25 10.59
C ASN A 39 -0.87 3.05 9.16
N ASP A 40 0.35 3.50 8.89
CA ASP A 40 1.08 3.04 7.71
C ASP A 40 1.42 1.56 7.88
N GLN A 41 1.47 0.84 6.77
CA GLN A 41 1.73 -0.60 6.75
C GLN A 41 2.51 -0.99 5.51
N ARG A 42 3.05 -2.20 5.53
CA ARG A 42 3.54 -2.88 4.34
C ARG A 42 2.74 -4.17 4.16
N ALA A 43 2.41 -4.47 2.91
CA ALA A 43 1.83 -5.73 2.49
C ALA A 43 2.87 -6.51 1.68
N ASP A 44 3.39 -7.59 2.24
CA ASP A 44 4.27 -8.54 1.56
C ASP A 44 3.44 -9.59 0.82
N ILE A 45 3.65 -9.72 -0.48
CA ILE A 45 2.84 -10.52 -1.39
C ILE A 45 3.70 -11.60 -2.03
N THR A 46 3.25 -12.85 -1.92
CA THR A 46 3.94 -14.01 -2.49
C THR A 46 2.96 -14.96 -3.18
N LEU A 47 3.33 -15.43 -4.36
CA LEU A 47 2.63 -16.47 -5.09
C LEU A 47 3.65 -17.32 -5.87
N PRO A 48 3.61 -18.66 -5.78
CA PRO A 48 4.52 -19.52 -6.54
C PRO A 48 4.45 -19.24 -8.05
N GLY A 49 5.62 -19.14 -8.69
CA GLY A 49 5.73 -18.79 -10.12
C GLY A 49 5.67 -17.29 -10.42
N TYR A 50 5.60 -16.44 -9.40
CA TYR A 50 5.60 -14.99 -9.52
C TYR A 50 6.66 -14.37 -8.61
N LYS A 51 7.23 -13.26 -9.07
CA LYS A 51 8.23 -12.50 -8.32
C LYS A 51 7.62 -12.02 -7.00
N PRO A 52 8.26 -12.27 -5.85
CA PRO A 52 7.85 -11.67 -4.58
C PRO A 52 7.84 -10.14 -4.69
N THR A 53 6.83 -9.52 -4.11
CA THR A 53 6.70 -8.06 -4.11
C THR A 53 6.14 -7.57 -2.79
N TYR A 54 6.31 -6.29 -2.50
CA TYR A 54 5.68 -5.67 -1.35
C TYR A 54 5.10 -4.32 -1.75
N VAL A 55 4.02 -3.91 -1.10
CA VAL A 55 3.39 -2.61 -1.33
C VAL A 55 3.36 -1.83 -0.02
N LEU A 56 3.86 -0.60 -0.04
CA LEU A 56 3.75 0.33 1.08
C LEU A 56 2.36 0.99 1.07
N ILE A 57 1.71 0.96 2.21
CA ILE A 57 0.38 1.49 2.43
C ILE A 57 0.51 2.71 3.33
N GLN A 58 0.17 3.88 2.82
CA GLN A 58 0.31 5.14 3.53
C GLN A 58 -1.05 5.64 4.03
N SER A 59 -1.10 6.01 5.30
CA SER A 59 -2.17 6.76 5.95
C SER A 59 -2.02 8.25 5.60
N LYS A 60 -3.04 8.81 4.95
CA LYS A 60 -3.13 10.24 4.62
C LYS A 60 -4.40 10.84 5.17
N LEU A 61 -4.39 12.15 5.46
CA LEU A 61 -5.60 12.86 5.87
C LEU A 61 -6.63 12.86 4.72
N GLY A 62 -7.86 12.44 5.01
CA GLY A 62 -8.97 12.44 4.06
C GLY A 62 -9.38 13.86 3.72
N GLY A 63 -8.97 14.32 2.54
CA GLY A 63 -9.11 15.72 2.11
C GLY A 63 -7.90 16.21 1.32
N SER A 64 -6.72 15.61 1.53
CA SER A 64 -5.51 15.81 0.73
C SER A 64 -5.59 15.10 -0.64
N ALA A 65 -6.79 15.03 -1.22
CA ALA A 65 -7.04 14.34 -2.47
C ALA A 65 -6.40 15.11 -3.62
N PHE A 66 -5.30 14.56 -4.16
CA PHE A 66 -5.08 14.33 -5.61
C PHE A 66 -5.28 15.49 -6.61
N GLY A 67 -5.35 16.75 -6.16
CA GLY A 67 -5.37 17.95 -7.00
C GLY A 67 -4.10 18.76 -6.75
N ASN A 68 -3.14 18.68 -7.68
CA ASN A 68 -1.88 19.44 -7.72
C ASN A 68 -0.80 19.09 -6.68
N ILE A 69 -0.35 17.84 -6.59
CA ILE A 69 1.01 17.56 -6.08
C ILE A 69 1.80 16.83 -7.18
N LEU A 70 2.13 17.62 -8.20
CA LEU A 70 3.33 17.49 -9.02
C LEU A 70 4.43 18.36 -8.38
N LEU A 71 4.76 18.07 -7.12
CA LEU A 71 5.91 18.67 -6.44
C LEU A 71 6.71 17.53 -5.82
N GLY A 72 7.77 17.15 -6.53
CA GLY A 72 8.84 16.34 -5.96
C GLY A 72 9.36 17.00 -4.68
N GLY A 73 9.70 16.16 -3.71
CA GLY A 73 10.32 16.60 -2.46
C GLY A 73 9.32 16.99 -1.39
N ILE A 74 9.28 16.19 -0.32
CA ILE A 74 8.93 16.59 1.04
C ILE A 74 7.58 17.33 1.13
N VAL A 75 6.47 16.58 1.05
CA VAL A 75 5.28 17.03 1.79
C VAL A 75 5.56 16.71 3.26
N GLY A 76 6.14 17.69 3.94
CA GLY A 76 6.22 17.71 5.40
C GLY A 76 4.80 17.65 5.95
N GLY A 77 4.41 16.49 6.44
CA GLY A 77 3.16 16.30 7.14
C GLY A 77 3.43 15.47 8.38
N VAL A 78 3.81 16.13 9.47
CA VAL A 78 3.55 15.57 10.81
C VAL A 78 2.04 15.39 10.84
N VAL A 79 1.58 14.13 10.72
CA VAL A 79 0.17 13.78 10.81
C VAL A 79 -0.27 13.95 12.25
N ASP A 80 -0.53 15.18 12.68
CA ASP A 80 -1.15 15.42 13.99
C ASP A 80 -2.67 15.25 13.85
N GLY A 81 -3.06 14.01 13.57
CA GLY A 81 -4.44 13.56 13.53
C GLY A 81 -4.80 12.95 14.87
N SER A 82 -5.02 13.78 15.89
CA SER A 82 -5.27 13.36 17.28
C SER A 82 -6.39 12.30 17.45
N ASN A 83 -7.27 12.12 16.46
CA ASN A 83 -8.29 11.07 16.45
C ASN A 83 -8.17 10.04 15.30
N GLY A 84 -7.35 10.24 14.26
CA GLY A 84 -7.16 9.31 13.13
C GLY A 84 -8.41 8.95 12.29
N ALA A 85 -9.61 9.43 12.66
CA ALA A 85 -10.87 9.12 12.01
C ALA A 85 -10.96 9.69 10.58
N SER A 86 -10.31 10.84 10.36
CA SER A 86 -10.24 11.48 9.04
C SER A 86 -9.24 10.81 8.10
N ASN A 87 -8.34 9.94 8.60
CA ASN A 87 -7.31 9.34 7.76
C ASN A 87 -7.88 8.29 6.79
N ARG A 88 -7.15 8.05 5.72
CA ARG A 88 -7.44 7.02 4.72
C ARG A 88 -6.13 6.33 4.34
N LEU A 89 -6.21 5.01 4.17
CA LEU A 89 -5.10 4.19 3.70
C LEU A 89 -5.07 4.21 2.17
N TYR A 90 -3.87 4.33 1.61
CA TYR A 90 -3.63 4.32 0.17
C TYR A 90 -2.46 3.40 -0.20
N PRO A 91 -2.58 2.59 -1.26
CA PRO A 91 -3.75 2.44 -2.14
C PRO A 91 -4.92 1.74 -1.42
N ARG A 92 -6.17 2.01 -1.82
CA ARG A 92 -7.36 1.30 -1.32
C ARG A 92 -8.51 1.39 -2.34
N PRO A 93 -9.01 0.27 -2.89
CA PRO A 93 -8.55 -1.11 -2.67
C PRO A 93 -7.11 -1.33 -3.13
N LEU A 94 -6.44 -2.34 -2.57
CA LEU A 94 -5.13 -2.78 -3.03
C LEU A 94 -5.34 -3.83 -4.12
N ILE A 95 -5.07 -3.46 -5.37
CA ILE A 95 -5.19 -4.38 -6.51
C ILE A 95 -3.83 -4.45 -7.19
N VAL A 96 -3.22 -5.64 -7.23
CA VAL A 96 -1.86 -5.83 -7.75
C VAL A 96 -1.85 -6.86 -8.86
N LYS A 97 -1.37 -6.52 -10.05
CA LYS A 97 -0.99 -7.52 -11.05
C LYS A 97 0.44 -7.97 -10.77
N LEU A 98 0.62 -9.27 -10.57
CA LEU A 98 1.92 -9.88 -10.26
C LEU A 98 2.74 -10.10 -11.53
N ALA A 99 4.05 -9.93 -11.42
CA ALA A 99 4.97 -10.25 -12.50
C ALA A 99 5.38 -11.73 -12.43
N PRO A 100 5.24 -12.50 -13.53
CA PRO A 100 5.74 -13.87 -13.57
C PRO A 100 7.24 -13.94 -13.28
N GLU A 101 7.66 -14.98 -12.57
CA GLU A 101 9.07 -15.29 -12.34
C GLU A 101 9.77 -15.47 -13.70
N GLY A 102 10.99 -14.94 -13.84
CA GLY A 102 11.77 -15.03 -15.09
C GLY A 102 11.29 -14.14 -16.25
N SER A 103 10.20 -13.38 -16.09
CA SER A 103 9.79 -12.38 -17.08
C SER A 103 10.55 -11.05 -16.92
N ASN A 104 10.51 -10.19 -17.95
CA ASN A 104 10.99 -8.80 -17.87
C ASN A 104 9.93 -7.83 -17.34
N GLU A 105 8.79 -8.35 -16.85
CA GLU A 105 7.70 -7.53 -16.33
C GLU A 105 7.95 -7.15 -14.85
N GLU A 106 7.30 -6.07 -14.43
CA GLU A 106 7.22 -5.62 -13.03
C GLU A 106 5.79 -5.76 -12.51
N ALA A 107 5.65 -5.94 -11.19
CA ALA A 107 4.34 -5.90 -10.56
C ALA A 107 3.77 -4.47 -10.66
N VAL A 108 2.47 -4.36 -10.96
CA VAL A 108 1.81 -3.06 -11.14
C VAL A 108 0.58 -2.93 -10.27
N LEU A 109 0.29 -1.69 -9.84
CA LEU A 109 -0.97 -1.35 -9.19
C LEU A 109 -2.06 -1.15 -10.25
N LEU A 110 -3.24 -1.70 -9.99
CA LEU A 110 -4.41 -1.54 -10.83
C LEU A 110 -5.44 -0.63 -10.16
N ASP A 111 -6.21 0.10 -10.97
CA ASP A 111 -7.44 0.74 -10.50
C ASP A 111 -8.59 -0.28 -10.40
N LYS A 112 -9.74 0.18 -9.91
CA LYS A 112 -10.96 -0.64 -9.77
C LYS A 112 -11.50 -1.21 -11.09
N ASP A 113 -11.08 -0.65 -12.22
CA ASP A 113 -11.50 -1.05 -13.56
C ASP A 113 -10.45 -1.98 -14.22
N GLY A 114 -9.41 -2.37 -13.47
CA GLY A 114 -8.34 -3.25 -13.91
C GLY A 114 -7.26 -2.58 -14.76
N LYS A 115 -7.25 -1.24 -14.84
CA LYS A 115 -6.25 -0.51 -15.62
C LYS A 115 -4.99 -0.27 -14.80
N VAL A 116 -3.84 -0.31 -15.46
CA VAL A 116 -2.54 -0.03 -14.84
C VAL A 116 -2.48 1.43 -14.40
N VAL A 117 -2.17 1.65 -13.13
CA VAL A 117 -1.94 2.98 -12.54
C VAL A 117 -0.46 3.34 -12.64
N MET A 118 0.41 2.48 -12.10
CA MET A 118 1.88 2.62 -12.08
C MET A 118 2.52 1.30 -11.62
N THR A 119 3.85 1.20 -11.67
CA THR A 119 4.53 0.03 -11.08
C THR A 119 4.53 0.08 -9.56
N VAL A 120 4.61 -1.10 -8.92
CA VAL A 120 4.73 -1.20 -7.46
C VAL A 120 6.02 -0.53 -6.98
N ALA A 121 7.10 -0.62 -7.76
CA ALA A 121 8.37 0.01 -7.45
C ALA A 121 8.25 1.55 -7.43
N GLU A 122 7.60 2.14 -8.44
CA GLU A 122 7.32 3.58 -8.54
C GLU A 122 6.48 4.06 -7.35
N HIS A 123 5.39 3.35 -7.03
CA HIS A 123 4.56 3.65 -5.87
C HIS A 123 5.37 3.64 -4.57
N ASN A 124 6.12 2.56 -4.31
CA ASN A 124 6.93 2.44 -3.11
C ASN A 124 8.01 3.52 -3.04
N ALA A 125 8.64 3.89 -4.17
CA ALA A 125 9.60 4.99 -4.22
C ALA A 125 8.97 6.33 -3.81
N SER A 126 7.72 6.58 -4.21
CA SER A 126 7.02 7.83 -3.92
C SER A 126 6.65 8.01 -2.43
N VAL A 127 6.42 6.91 -1.70
CA VAL A 127 5.92 6.97 -0.30
C VAL A 127 6.92 6.49 0.76
N ARG A 128 8.00 5.78 0.39
CA ARG A 128 8.88 5.11 1.37
C ARG A 128 9.50 6.03 2.41
N VAL A 129 9.88 7.25 2.05
CA VAL A 129 10.51 8.19 3.00
C VAL A 129 9.54 8.58 4.11
N ASP A 130 8.27 8.74 3.78
CA ASP A 130 7.25 9.07 4.77
C ASP A 130 6.85 7.85 5.60
N VAL A 131 6.59 6.72 4.93
CA VAL A 131 6.19 5.47 5.58
C VAL A 131 7.29 4.95 6.53
N ALA A 132 8.57 5.15 6.19
CA ALA A 132 9.71 4.81 7.03
C ALA A 132 9.69 5.49 8.41
N LYS A 133 9.09 6.68 8.52
CA LYS A 133 8.99 7.41 9.80
C LYS A 133 8.14 6.66 10.83
N THR A 134 7.25 5.77 10.37
CA THR A 134 6.32 5.04 11.25
C THR A 134 6.59 3.54 11.29
N ILE A 135 6.95 2.90 10.18
CA ILE A 135 7.22 1.45 10.14
C ILE A 135 8.72 1.12 10.19
N GLY A 136 9.59 2.14 10.19
CA GLY A 136 11.03 1.99 10.17
C GLY A 136 11.63 1.85 8.77
N PRO A 137 12.91 2.24 8.59
CA PRO A 137 13.59 2.30 7.29
C PRO A 137 13.73 0.93 6.62
N LYS A 138 14.06 -0.12 7.38
CA LYS A 138 14.15 -1.50 6.87
C LYS A 138 12.85 -1.99 6.23
N LEU A 139 11.72 -1.85 6.93
CA LEU A 139 10.42 -2.28 6.37
C LEU A 139 9.99 -1.44 5.17
N ALA A 140 10.39 -0.16 5.13
CA ALA A 140 10.15 0.73 4.00
C ALA A 140 11.11 0.53 2.80
N GLY A 141 12.09 -0.37 2.90
CA GLY A 141 13.07 -0.62 1.84
C GLY A 141 14.06 0.53 1.63
N LEU A 142 14.44 1.21 2.72
CA LEU A 142 15.52 2.20 2.76
C LEU A 142 16.85 1.63 3.28
N GLU A 143 16.82 0.42 3.85
CA GLU A 143 17.97 -0.31 4.37
C GLU A 143 17.87 -1.78 3.96
N GLU A 144 19.02 -2.43 3.78
CA GLU A 144 19.14 -3.88 3.53
C GLU A 144 19.19 -4.69 4.85
#